data_AF-A0AAV8YAA7-F1
#
_entry.id   AF-A0AAV8YAA7-F1
#
_cell.length_a   1.000
_cell.length_b   1.000
_cell.length_c   1.000
_cell.angle_alpha   90.00
_cell.angle_beta   90.00
_cell.angle_gamma   90.00
#
_symmetry.space_group_name_H-M   'P 1'
#
loop_
_entity.id
_entity.type
_entity.pdbx_description
1 polymer ?
#
loop_
_entity_poly.entity_id
_entity_poly.type
_entity_poly.pdbx_seq_one_letter_code
_entity_poly.pdbx_strand_id
1 'polypeptide(L)'
;MLPFYTRVLGLTSMLSVKLAQDDLHVVDNLEIPTDEESFITELIKGRNWGPSVLFVDDTDIMPRNITAATDTIKHVNLMPVYGLNVWSMLKHDTLILTRSAVDLIEDKLLTHLHKNDTKAVLAKFKVDQL
;
A
#
# COMPACT_ATOMS: atom_id res chain seq x y z
N MET A 1 -13.09 1.17 19.37
CA MET A 1 -11.93 1.07 18.46
C MET A 1 -11.50 -0.39 18.38
N LEU A 2 -11.24 -0.94 17.19
CA LEU A 2 -10.82 -2.35 17.05
C LEU A 2 -9.46 -2.59 17.74
N PRO A 3 -9.23 -3.78 18.33
CA PRO A 3 -7.93 -4.14 18.87
C PRO A 3 -6.81 -3.99 17.84
N PHE A 4 -5.63 -3.55 18.28
CA PHE A 4 -4.49 -3.32 17.38
C PHE A 4 -4.09 -4.59 16.62
N TYR A 5 -4.04 -5.74 17.29
CA TYR A 5 -3.68 -7.01 16.66
C TYR A 5 -4.67 -7.40 15.54
N THR A 6 -5.96 -7.10 15.70
CA THR A 6 -6.98 -7.36 14.67
C THR A 6 -6.74 -6.51 13.43
N ARG A 7 -6.28 -5.26 13.61
CA ARG A 7 -5.92 -4.38 12.49
C ARG A 7 -4.67 -4.85 11.75
N VAL A 8 -3.66 -5.30 12.49
CA VAL A 8 -2.45 -5.91 11.90
C VAL A 8 -2.82 -7.16 11.10
N LEU A 9 -3.64 -8.05 11.67
CA LEU A 9 -4.10 -9.26 10.97
C LEU A 9 -4.91 -8.92 9.71
N GLY A 10 -5.72 -7.86 9.74
CA GLY A 10 -6.44 -7.39 8.57
C GLY A 10 -5.51 -6.94 7.43
N LEU A 11 -4.43 -6.22 7.76
CA LEU A 11 -3.42 -5.82 6.78
C LEU A 11 -2.69 -7.02 6.19
N THR A 12 -2.20 -7.95 7.03
CA THR A 12 -1.49 -9.14 6.55
C THR A 12 -2.38 -10.01 5.66
N SER A 13 -3.63 -10.24 6.06
CA SER A 13 -4.57 -11.05 5.27
C SER A 13 -4.86 -10.40 3.92
N MET A 14 -5.03 -9.07 3.86
CA MET A 14 -5.29 -8.37 2.60
C MET A 14 -4.09 -8.44 1.65
N LEU A 15 -2.87 -8.26 2.16
CA LEU A 15 -1.64 -8.43 1.37
C LEU A 15 -1.50 -9.86 0.83
N SER A 16 -1.76 -10.87 1.67
CA SER A 16 -1.74 -12.27 1.24
C SER A 16 -2.79 -12.56 0.17
N VAL A 17 -4.00 -11.98 0.28
CA VAL A 17 -5.06 -12.13 -0.72
C VAL A 17 -4.66 -11.50 -2.05
N LYS A 18 -4.14 -10.26 -2.05
CA LYS A 18 -3.67 -9.60 -3.29
C LYS A 18 -2.59 -10.40 -3.99
N LEU A 19 -1.64 -10.95 -3.22
CA LEU A 19 -0.61 -11.82 -3.80
C LEU A 19 -1.21 -13.12 -4.36
N ALA A 20 -2.12 -13.77 -3.64
CA ALA A 20 -2.75 -15.02 -4.08
C ALA A 20 -3.66 -14.86 -5.31
N GLN A 21 -4.13 -13.63 -5.56
CA GLN A 21 -4.93 -13.27 -6.74
C GLN A 21 -4.08 -12.81 -7.93
N ASP A 22 -2.75 -12.81 -7.79
CA ASP A 22 -1.80 -12.22 -8.76
C ASP A 22 -1.98 -10.70 -8.98
N ASP A 23 -2.64 -10.01 -8.04
CA ASP A 23 -2.94 -8.58 -8.06
C ASP A 23 -1.89 -7.72 -7.33
N LEU A 24 -0.82 -8.34 -6.81
CA LEU A 24 0.27 -7.64 -6.12
C LEU A 24 1.53 -7.69 -6.98
N HIS A 25 2.10 -6.51 -7.26
CA HIS A 25 3.35 -6.39 -8.01
C HIS A 25 4.37 -5.55 -7.27
N VAL A 26 5.63 -5.98 -7.34
CA VAL A 26 6.77 -5.27 -6.76
C VAL A 26 7.60 -4.65 -7.88
N VAL A 27 7.94 -3.38 -7.73
CA VAL A 27 8.77 -2.61 -8.67
C VAL A 27 9.97 -2.02 -7.94
N ASP A 28 11.05 -1.73 -8.67
CA ASP A 28 12.25 -1.15 -8.05
C ASP A 28 12.01 0.29 -7.59
N ASN A 29 11.40 1.13 -8.45
CA ASN A 29 11.08 2.52 -8.15
C ASN A 29 9.87 3.00 -8.99
N LEU A 30 9.41 4.23 -8.71
CA LEU A 30 8.32 4.89 -9.43
C LEU A 30 8.80 5.94 -10.44
N GLU A 31 10.04 5.85 -10.91
CA GLU A 31 10.55 6.76 -11.93
C GLU A 31 9.99 6.39 -13.31
N ILE A 32 9.34 7.35 -13.96
CA ILE A 32 8.78 7.18 -15.30
C ILE A 32 9.40 8.19 -16.28
N PRO A 33 9.57 7.83 -17.56
CA PRO A 33 10.29 8.64 -18.53
C PRO A 33 9.56 9.92 -18.94
N THR A 34 8.24 9.99 -18.74
CA THR A 34 7.38 11.09 -19.19
C THR A 34 6.30 11.38 -18.14
N ASP A 35 5.78 12.60 -18.10
CA ASP A 35 4.67 13.05 -17.25
C ASP A 35 3.29 12.90 -17.91
N GLU A 36 3.24 12.28 -19.09
CA GLU A 36 2.02 12.05 -19.86
C GLU A 36 1.12 10.94 -19.27
N GLU A 37 -0.17 11.21 -19.09
CA GLU A 37 -1.19 10.24 -18.64
C GLU A 37 -1.30 9.02 -19.57
N SER A 38 -1.12 9.24 -20.88
CA SER A 38 -1.19 8.20 -21.90
C SER A 38 -0.18 7.08 -21.63
N PHE A 39 1.03 7.43 -21.17
CA PHE A 39 2.07 6.48 -20.83
C PHE A 39 1.62 5.54 -19.71
N ILE A 40 1.08 6.07 -18.61
CA ILE A 40 0.59 5.25 -17.49
C ILE A 40 -0.59 4.38 -17.92
N THR A 41 -1.51 4.93 -18.71
CA THR A 41 -2.69 4.19 -19.20
C THR A 41 -2.28 3.03 -20.11
N GLU A 42 -1.33 3.25 -21.02
CA GLU A 42 -0.78 2.20 -21.89
C GLU A 42 0.01 1.17 -21.09
N LEU A 43 0.77 1.61 -20.08
CA LEU A 43 1.52 0.74 -19.18
C LEU A 43 0.62 -0.23 -18.42
N ILE A 44 -0.48 0.28 -17.83
CA ILE A 44 -1.48 -0.50 -17.10
C ILE A 44 -2.17 -1.50 -18.04
N LYS A 45 -2.55 -1.06 -19.24
CA LYS A 45 -3.17 -1.92 -20.25
C LYS A 45 -2.23 -3.02 -20.74
N GLY A 46 -0.99 -2.67 -21.04
CA GLY A 46 0.02 -3.61 -21.57
C GLY A 46 0.47 -4.66 -20.57
N ARG A 47 0.31 -4.41 -19.26
CA ARG A 47 0.60 -5.36 -18.18
C ARG A 47 -0.64 -6.03 -17.58
N ASN A 48 -1.82 -5.72 -18.10
CA ASN A 48 -3.08 -6.28 -17.61
C ASN A 48 -3.36 -6.04 -16.12
N TRP A 49 -2.95 -4.88 -15.57
CA TRP A 49 -3.15 -4.51 -14.16
C TRP A 49 -4.59 -4.08 -13.81
N GLY A 50 -5.56 -4.42 -14.65
CA GLY A 50 -6.96 -4.08 -14.43
C GLY A 50 -7.27 -2.58 -14.54
N PRO A 51 -8.52 -2.18 -14.21
CA PRO A 51 -9.01 -0.82 -14.37
C PRO A 51 -8.66 0.12 -13.21
N SER A 52 -8.08 -0.36 -12.11
CA SER A 52 -7.71 0.50 -10.98
C SER A 52 -6.44 0.04 -10.29
N VAL A 53 -5.57 1.00 -9.97
CA VAL A 53 -4.20 0.72 -9.51
C VAL A 53 -3.84 1.62 -8.33
N LEU A 54 -3.25 1.02 -7.29
CA LEU A 54 -2.69 1.74 -6.16
C LEU A 54 -1.17 1.57 -6.14
N PHE A 55 -0.44 2.66 -6.34
CA PHE A 55 1.00 2.73 -6.19
C PHE A 55 1.36 3.13 -4.76
N VAL A 56 2.28 2.40 -4.15
CA VAL A 56 2.75 2.65 -2.79
C VAL A 56 4.26 2.80 -2.76
N ASP A 57 4.73 3.87 -2.13
CA ASP A 57 6.14 4.13 -1.90
C ASP A 57 6.44 4.42 -0.42
N ASP A 58 7.70 4.31 -0.02
CA ASP A 58 8.13 4.51 1.37
C ASP A 58 8.02 5.97 1.83
N THR A 59 8.27 6.91 0.92
CA THR A 59 8.26 8.35 1.17
C THR A 59 6.99 9.05 0.64
N ASP A 60 6.69 10.22 1.21
CA ASP A 60 5.58 11.09 0.76
C ASP A 60 5.95 11.92 -0.48
N ILE A 61 7.26 12.03 -0.76
CA ILE A 61 7.78 12.83 -1.87
C ILE A 61 8.05 11.89 -3.04
N MET A 62 7.05 11.72 -3.90
CA MET A 62 7.16 10.88 -5.09
C MET A 62 7.79 11.63 -6.29
N PRO A 63 8.33 10.91 -7.27
CA PRO A 63 8.88 11.51 -8.48
C PRO A 63 7.86 12.37 -9.23
N ARG A 64 8.28 13.57 -9.68
CA ARG A 64 7.39 14.55 -10.32
C ARG A 64 6.57 13.97 -11.48
N ASN A 65 7.19 13.14 -12.32
CA ASN A 65 6.55 12.65 -13.53
C ASN A 65 5.35 11.75 -13.20
N ILE A 66 5.50 10.81 -12.25
CA ILE A 66 4.39 9.93 -11.88
C ILE A 66 3.28 10.69 -11.16
N THR A 67 3.63 11.66 -10.31
CA THR A 67 2.64 12.51 -9.65
C THR A 67 1.81 13.29 -10.67
N ALA A 68 2.46 13.93 -11.64
CA ALA A 68 1.76 14.67 -12.70
C ALA A 68 0.92 13.76 -13.60
N ALA A 69 1.45 12.60 -14.00
CA ALA A 69 0.74 11.67 -14.87
C ALA A 69 -0.50 11.05 -14.21
N THR A 70 -0.43 10.77 -12.90
CA THR A 70 -1.52 10.13 -12.16
C THR A 70 -2.58 11.10 -11.64
N ASP A 71 -2.26 12.39 -11.45
CA ASP A 71 -3.19 13.40 -10.91
C ASP A 71 -4.47 13.55 -11.77
N THR A 72 -4.34 13.34 -13.08
CA THR A 72 -5.48 13.41 -14.01
C THR A 72 -6.34 12.12 -13.98
N ILE A 73 -5.76 10.99 -13.57
CA ILE A 73 -6.36 9.65 -13.66
C ILE A 73 -7.06 9.27 -12.34
N LYS A 74 -8.40 9.38 -12.30
CA LYS A 74 -9.20 9.14 -11.07
C LYS A 74 -9.09 7.75 -10.43
N HIS A 75 -8.70 6.74 -11.19
CA HIS A 75 -8.64 5.33 -10.75
C HIS A 75 -7.21 4.83 -10.50
N VAL A 76 -6.22 5.72 -10.60
CA VAL A 76 -4.82 5.45 -10.29
C VAL A 76 -4.42 6.37 -9.16
N ASN A 77 -4.04 5.79 -8.02
CA ASN A 77 -3.68 6.58 -6.84
C ASN A 77 -2.26 6.29 -6.38
N LEU A 78 -1.63 7.33 -5.85
CA LEU A 78 -0.33 7.28 -5.18
C LEU A 78 -0.54 7.37 -3.66
N MET A 79 0.19 6.57 -2.89
CA MET A 79 0.05 6.54 -1.43
C MET A 79 1.38 6.24 -0.74
N PRO A 80 1.77 6.97 0.32
CA PRO A 80 2.93 6.59 1.12
C PRO A 80 2.60 5.40 2.04
N VAL A 81 3.61 4.61 2.43
CA VAL A 81 3.45 3.42 3.29
C VAL A 81 2.68 3.71 4.58
N TYR A 82 2.89 4.87 5.21
CA TYR A 82 2.16 5.21 6.45
C TYR A 82 0.66 5.43 6.25
N GLY A 83 0.22 5.67 5.01
CA GLY A 83 -1.19 5.79 4.63
C GLY A 83 -1.85 4.45 4.27
N LEU A 84 -1.08 3.36 4.15
CA LEU A 84 -1.56 2.07 3.67
C LEU A 84 -2.67 1.51 4.59
N ASN A 85 -3.79 1.12 3.97
CA ASN A 85 -4.96 0.62 4.67
C ASN A 85 -5.71 -0.43 3.84
N VAL A 86 -6.44 -1.30 4.54
CA VAL A 86 -7.20 -2.41 3.93
C VAL A 86 -8.25 -1.91 2.94
N TRP A 87 -8.94 -0.81 3.25
CA TRP A 87 -9.98 -0.27 2.38
C TRP A 87 -9.43 0.18 1.02
N SER A 88 -8.29 0.85 1.00
CA SER A 88 -7.65 1.32 -0.24
C SER A 88 -7.14 0.14 -1.06
N MET A 89 -6.57 -0.88 -0.42
CA MET A 89 -6.17 -2.12 -1.11
C MET A 89 -7.37 -2.88 -1.69
N LEU A 90 -8.52 -2.87 -1.02
CA LEU A 90 -9.73 -3.53 -1.51
C LEU A 90 -10.40 -2.74 -2.65
N LYS A 91 -10.33 -1.41 -2.60
CA LYS A 91 -10.94 -0.52 -3.59
C LYS A 91 -10.25 -0.59 -4.95
N HIS A 92 -8.95 -0.89 -4.99
CA HIS A 92 -8.17 -0.99 -6.21
C HIS A 92 -7.96 -2.45 -6.57
N ASP A 93 -7.96 -2.75 -7.87
CA ASP A 93 -7.76 -4.11 -8.36
C ASP A 93 -6.30 -4.51 -8.22
N THR A 94 -5.36 -3.64 -8.58
CA THR A 94 -3.93 -3.95 -8.48
C THR A 94 -3.23 -3.09 -7.44
N LEU A 95 -2.37 -3.73 -6.64
CA LEU A 95 -1.48 -3.10 -5.67
C LEU A 95 -0.04 -3.17 -6.18
N ILE A 96 0.61 -2.02 -6.30
CA ILE A 96 2.00 -1.91 -6.74
C ILE A 96 2.81 -1.32 -5.60
N LEU A 97 3.82 -2.06 -5.14
CA LEU A 97 4.71 -1.66 -4.06
C LEU A 97 6.12 -1.42 -4.60
N THR A 98 6.78 -0.33 -4.20
CA THR A 98 8.22 -0.22 -4.39
C THR A 98 8.96 -1.20 -3.49
N ARG A 99 10.17 -1.57 -3.88
CA ARG A 99 11.03 -2.44 -3.06
C ARG A 99 11.26 -1.85 -1.65
N SER A 100 11.51 -0.55 -1.56
CA SER A 100 11.65 0.18 -0.29
C SER A 100 10.36 0.11 0.54
N ALA A 101 9.19 0.24 -0.08
CA ALA A 101 7.91 0.11 0.60
C ALA A 101 7.71 -1.31 1.16
N VAL A 102 8.05 -2.36 0.39
CA VAL A 102 7.95 -3.75 0.84
C VAL A 102 8.81 -3.98 2.08
N ASP A 103 10.09 -3.58 2.04
CA ASP A 103 11.02 -3.75 3.15
C ASP A 103 10.49 -3.08 4.44
N LEU A 104 9.94 -1.86 4.32
CA LEU A 104 9.39 -1.10 5.44
C LEU A 104 8.09 -1.72 5.98
N ILE A 105 7.22 -2.22 5.11
CA ILE A 105 5.97 -2.89 5.50
C ILE A 105 6.28 -4.18 6.24
N GLU A 106 7.21 -4.98 5.70
CA GLU A 106 7.62 -6.25 6.30
C GLU A 106 8.20 -6.03 7.70
N ASP A 107 9.16 -5.12 7.86
CA ASP A 107 9.78 -4.79 9.15
C ASP A 107 8.72 -4.40 10.20
N LYS A 108 7.79 -3.51 9.85
CA LYS A 108 6.72 -3.07 10.74
C LYS A 108 5.78 -4.21 11.13
N LEU A 109 5.33 -5.00 10.16
CA LEU A 109 4.39 -6.09 10.42
C LEU A 109 5.03 -7.19 11.28
N LEU A 110 6.25 -7.62 10.94
CA LEU A 110 6.98 -8.63 11.70
C LEU A 110 7.29 -8.15 13.12
N THR A 111 7.69 -6.89 13.29
CA THR A 111 7.91 -6.29 14.61
C THR A 111 6.64 -6.38 15.45
N HIS A 112 5.48 -6.04 14.90
CA HIS A 112 4.23 -6.07 15.65
C HIS A 112 3.65 -7.47 15.89
N LEU A 113 3.97 -8.45 15.04
CA LEU A 113 3.56 -9.85 15.21
C LEU A 113 4.36 -10.57 16.30
N HIS A 114 5.65 -10.25 16.45
CA HIS A 114 6.56 -10.97 17.36
C HIS A 114 6.87 -10.23 18.66
N LYS A 115 6.21 -9.10 18.92
CA LYS A 115 6.47 -8.28 20.11
C LYS A 115 5.79 -8.84 21.38
N ASN A 116 6.60 -9.16 22.39
CA ASN A 116 6.15 -9.78 23.64
C ASN A 116 5.49 -8.81 24.65
N ASP A 117 5.73 -7.50 24.54
CA ASP A 117 5.20 -6.45 25.43
C ASP A 117 3.97 -5.73 24.85
N THR A 118 3.34 -6.29 23.81
CA THR A 118 2.18 -5.69 23.13
C THR A 118 1.06 -5.32 24.10
N LYS A 119 0.77 -6.15 25.11
CA LYS A 119 -0.25 -5.83 26.15
C LYS A 119 0.12 -4.60 26.98
N ALA A 120 1.38 -4.44 27.36
CA ALA A 120 1.86 -3.31 28.15
C ALA A 120 1.84 -2.01 27.32
N VAL A 121 2.31 -2.07 26.07
CA VAL A 121 2.31 -0.91 25.17
C VAL A 121 0.90 -0.45 24.81
N LEU A 122 -0.05 -1.39 24.65
CA LEU A 122 -1.44 -1.07 24.31
C LEU A 122 -2.28 -0.65 25.52
N ALA A 123 -1.84 -0.88 26.75
CA ALA A 123 -2.57 -0.51 27.95
C ALA A 123 -2.87 1.01 27.99
N LYS A 124 -1.94 1.84 27.53
CA LYS A 124 -2.11 3.31 27.44
C LYS A 124 -3.17 3.76 26.42
N PHE A 125 -3.58 2.87 25.51
CA PHE A 125 -4.56 3.14 24.46
C PHE A 125 -5.92 2.46 24.70
N LYS A 126 -6.07 1.75 25.83
CA LYS A 126 -7.39 1.34 26.32
C LYS A 126 -8.08 2.58 26.88
N VAL A 127 -8.74 3.34 26.01
CA VAL A 127 -9.76 4.30 26.43
C VAL A 127 -10.89 3.49 27.07
N ASP A 128 -11.35 3.88 28.27
CA ASP A 128 -12.41 3.20 29.04
C ASP A 128 -13.56 2.77 28.12
N GLN A 129 -13.58 1.49 27.78
CA GLN A 129 -14.73 0.85 27.18
C GLN A 129 -15.60 0.40 28.34
N LEU A 130 -16.40 1.35 28.84
CA LEU A 130 -17.62 1.05 29.59
C LEU A 130 -18.63 0.37 28.65
#